data_AF-A0A7S3ER21-F1
#
_entry.id   AF-A0A7S3ER21-F1
#
_cell.length_a   1.000
_cell.length_b   1.000
_cell.length_c   1.000
_cell.angle_alpha   90.00
_cell.angle_beta   90.00
_cell.angle_gamma   90.00
#
_symmetry.space_group_name_H-M   'P 1'
#
loop_
_entity.id
_entity.type
_entity.pdbx_description
1 polymer ?
#
loop_
_entity_poly.entity_id
_entity_poly.type
_entity_poly.pdbx_seq_one_letter_code
_entity_poly.pdbx_strand_id
1 'polypeptide(L)'
;MLLGWVITTVSSSATSPLWRDILLSRWQKPPPPLPCTRPIYAATEALIGGPSFLQLHVCVRHEGMRYDFVPLEPNRPSTALALLTGGGVDGVLRCRRVQPRAQPTRWVLLGHTSRRSEEMAAFAQQHCSVLTLSSNNCWTFARALLDYALDESH
;
A
#
# COMPACT_ATOMS: atom_id res chain seq x y z
N MET A 1 55.84 -5.25 -10.59
CA MET A 1 55.08 -5.57 -9.36
C MET A 1 53.63 -5.24 -9.62
N LEU A 2 52.79 -6.27 -9.75
CA LEU A 2 51.35 -6.16 -10.03
C LEU A 2 50.59 -6.07 -8.70
N LEU A 3 49.87 -4.96 -8.47
CA LEU A 3 48.96 -4.81 -7.34
C LEU A 3 47.64 -5.50 -7.68
N GLY A 4 47.40 -6.64 -7.02
CA GLY A 4 46.14 -7.37 -7.08
C GLY A 4 45.06 -6.67 -6.26
N TRP A 5 43.90 -6.43 -6.87
CA TRP A 5 42.71 -5.94 -6.19
C TRP A 5 41.90 -7.13 -5.70
N VAL A 6 41.71 -7.21 -4.38
CA VAL A 6 40.79 -8.15 -3.73
C VAL A 6 39.39 -7.56 -3.83
N ILE A 7 38.52 -8.21 -4.62
CA ILE A 7 37.09 -7.89 -4.65
C ILE A 7 36.43 -8.64 -3.49
N THR A 8 36.13 -7.93 -2.41
CA THR A 8 35.32 -8.45 -1.31
C THR A 8 33.85 -8.43 -1.72
N THR A 9 33.27 -9.60 -1.99
CA THR A 9 31.85 -9.73 -2.21
C THR A 9 31.11 -9.61 -0.88
N VAL A 10 30.44 -8.48 -0.68
CA VAL A 10 29.51 -8.30 0.45
C VAL A 10 28.25 -9.11 0.13
N SER A 11 28.08 -10.23 0.83
CA SER A 11 26.84 -10.99 0.81
C SER A 11 25.73 -10.16 1.45
N SER A 12 24.84 -9.60 0.63
CA SER A 12 23.66 -8.90 1.06
C SER A 12 22.63 -9.91 1.55
N SER A 13 22.69 -10.26 2.84
CA SER A 13 21.55 -10.85 3.53
C SER A 13 20.42 -9.82 3.49
N ALA A 14 19.44 -10.03 2.60
CA ALA A 14 18.25 -9.21 2.50
C ALA A 14 17.46 -9.34 3.80
N THR A 15 17.73 -8.45 4.75
CA THR A 15 16.92 -8.23 5.94
C THR A 15 15.50 -7.95 5.46
N SER A 16 14.58 -8.85 5.84
CA SER A 16 13.15 -8.63 5.64
C SER A 16 12.82 -7.23 6.15
N PRO A 17 12.22 -6.36 5.32
CA PRO A 17 12.01 -4.99 5.73
C PRO A 17 11.02 -4.98 6.90
N LEU A 18 11.40 -4.29 7.98
CA LEU A 18 10.70 -4.15 9.28
C LEU A 18 9.17 -4.03 9.19
N TRP A 19 8.64 -3.47 8.09
CA TRP A 19 7.21 -3.35 7.82
C TRP A 19 6.50 -4.70 7.63
N ARG A 20 7.17 -5.72 7.07
CA ARG A 20 6.60 -7.07 6.94
C ARG A 20 6.28 -7.62 8.32
N ASP A 21 7.18 -7.45 9.27
CA ASP A 21 7.00 -7.98 10.62
C ASP A 21 5.93 -7.18 11.39
N ILE A 22 5.77 -5.87 11.11
CA ILE A 22 4.68 -5.06 11.69
C ILE A 22 3.31 -5.47 11.14
N LEU A 23 3.20 -5.68 9.81
CA LEU A 23 1.95 -6.14 9.20
C LEU A 23 1.64 -7.60 9.56
N LEU A 24 2.65 -8.46 9.67
CA LEU A 24 2.47 -9.89 9.94
C LEU A 24 2.35 -10.22 11.43
N SER A 25 2.91 -9.42 12.35
CA SER A 25 2.86 -9.70 13.79
C SER A 25 1.47 -9.57 14.39
N ARG A 26 0.60 -8.70 13.83
CA ARG A 26 -0.82 -8.63 14.22
C ARG A 26 -1.70 -9.71 13.59
N TRP A 27 -1.22 -10.42 12.57
CA TRP A 27 -2.01 -11.32 11.71
C TRP A 27 -1.46 -12.75 11.74
N GLN A 28 -1.03 -13.22 12.91
CA GLN A 28 -0.52 -14.58 13.06
C GLN A 28 -1.67 -15.57 13.21
N LYS A 29 -1.75 -16.46 12.21
CA LYS A 29 -2.73 -17.52 11.90
C LYS A 29 -4.01 -17.05 11.18
N PRO A 30 -4.18 -17.38 9.88
CA PRO A 30 -5.45 -17.17 9.22
C PRO A 30 -6.52 -18.07 9.87
N PRO A 31 -7.72 -17.53 10.20
CA PRO A 31 -8.84 -18.35 10.65
C PRO A 31 -9.24 -19.36 9.57
N PRO A 32 -9.92 -20.46 9.94
CA PRO A 32 -10.43 -21.42 8.96
C PRO A 32 -11.32 -20.70 7.92
N PRO A 33 -11.26 -21.09 6.63
CA PRO A 33 -12.00 -20.40 5.59
C PRO A 33 -13.51 -20.51 5.83
N LEU A 34 -14.14 -19.39 6.18
CA LEU A 34 -15.59 -19.27 6.23
C LEU A 34 -16.16 -19.31 4.79
N PRO A 35 -17.31 -19.96 4.57
CA PRO A 35 -17.77 -20.37 3.23
C PRO A 35 -18.16 -19.24 2.25
N CYS A 36 -18.01 -17.96 2.59
CA CYS A 36 -18.39 -16.84 1.71
C CYS A 36 -17.45 -15.64 1.82
N THR A 37 -16.17 -15.86 2.16
CA THR A 37 -15.25 -14.76 2.40
C THR A 37 -14.36 -14.50 1.19
N ARG A 38 -14.19 -13.22 0.87
CA ARG A 38 -13.43 -12.74 -0.28
C ARG A 38 -12.06 -12.28 0.19
N PRO A 39 -10.98 -12.62 -0.51
CA PRO A 39 -9.65 -12.25 -0.06
C PRO A 39 -9.42 -10.74 -0.17
N ILE A 40 -8.68 -10.21 0.81
CA ILE A 40 -8.15 -8.84 0.81
C ILE A 40 -6.63 -8.92 0.74
N TYR A 41 -6.08 -8.16 -0.20
CA TYR A 41 -4.64 -8.07 -0.39
C TYR A 41 -4.17 -6.63 -0.19
N ALA A 42 -2.91 -6.48 0.24
CA ALA A 42 -2.21 -5.21 0.17
C ALA A 42 -0.86 -5.39 -0.50
N ALA A 43 -0.32 -4.30 -1.02
CA ALA A 43 1.04 -4.27 -1.51
C ALA A 43 1.67 -2.88 -1.41
N THR A 44 3.00 -2.87 -1.39
CA THR A 44 3.80 -1.67 -1.54
C THR A 44 4.25 -1.53 -3.00
N GLU A 45 4.10 -0.34 -3.55
CA GLU A 45 4.53 0.05 -4.89
C GLU A 45 5.50 1.21 -4.82
N ALA A 46 6.22 1.41 -5.93
CA ALA A 46 7.06 2.58 -6.11
C ALA A 46 6.25 3.86 -5.89
N LEU A 47 6.88 4.85 -5.27
CA LEU A 47 6.31 6.17 -5.14
C LEU A 47 6.00 6.75 -6.53
N ILE A 48 4.77 7.21 -6.74
CA ILE A 48 4.35 7.78 -8.03
C ILE A 48 5.12 9.08 -8.26
N GLY A 49 5.79 9.18 -9.40
CA GLY A 49 6.68 10.29 -9.72
C GLY A 49 8.04 10.24 -9.01
N GLY A 50 8.26 9.24 -8.15
CA GLY A 50 9.52 9.01 -7.45
C GLY A 50 10.38 7.92 -8.07
N PRO A 51 11.58 7.68 -7.52
CA PRO A 51 12.43 6.59 -7.95
C PRO A 51 11.80 5.23 -7.69
N SER A 52 11.91 4.31 -8.64
CA SER A 52 11.27 2.99 -8.61
C SER A 52 11.74 2.07 -7.48
N PHE A 53 12.94 2.31 -6.93
CA PHE A 53 13.47 1.54 -5.80
C PHE A 53 12.78 1.87 -4.46
N LEU A 54 12.05 3.00 -4.38
CA LEU A 54 11.45 3.49 -3.14
C LEU A 54 9.99 3.05 -3.05
N GLN A 55 9.74 1.88 -2.45
CA GLN A 55 8.41 1.30 -2.29
C GLN A 55 7.65 1.91 -1.09
N LEU A 56 7.14 3.13 -1.26
CA LEU A 56 6.44 3.86 -0.21
C LEU A 56 4.92 3.99 -0.42
N HIS A 57 4.41 3.60 -1.59
CA HIS A 57 3.00 3.73 -1.90
C HIS A 57 2.24 2.45 -1.52
N VAL A 58 1.21 2.56 -0.70
CA VAL A 58 0.39 1.41 -0.30
C VAL A 58 -0.87 1.34 -1.16
N CYS A 59 -1.16 0.15 -1.65
CA CYS A 59 -2.38 -0.16 -2.38
C CYS A 59 -3.13 -1.31 -1.70
N VAL A 60 -4.46 -1.26 -1.73
CA VAL A 60 -5.34 -2.33 -1.27
C VAL A 60 -6.07 -2.92 -2.47
N ARG A 61 -6.21 -4.25 -2.50
CA ARG A 61 -6.94 -4.97 -3.55
C ARG A 61 -8.00 -5.88 -2.95
N HIS A 62 -9.20 -5.80 -3.52
CA HIS A 62 -10.37 -6.60 -3.13
C HIS A 62 -11.30 -6.79 -4.33
N GLU A 63 -11.79 -8.00 -4.59
CA GLU A 63 -12.68 -8.34 -5.74
C GLU A 63 -12.20 -7.84 -7.11
N GLY A 64 -10.88 -7.80 -7.33
CA GLY A 64 -10.33 -7.28 -8.58
C GLY A 64 -10.42 -5.76 -8.73
N MET A 65 -10.81 -5.05 -7.67
CA MET A 65 -10.64 -3.61 -7.53
C MET A 65 -9.34 -3.29 -6.79
N ARG A 66 -8.72 -2.19 -7.16
CA ARG A 66 -7.56 -1.58 -6.52
C ARG A 66 -7.97 -0.21 -6.00
N TYR A 67 -7.62 0.03 -4.74
CA TYR A 67 -7.82 1.27 -4.03
C TYR A 67 -6.45 1.83 -3.68
N ASP A 68 -6.21 3.07 -4.10
CA ASP A 68 -5.05 3.82 -3.67
C ASP A 68 -5.36 5.31 -3.52
N PHE A 69 -4.54 5.99 -2.71
CA PHE A 69 -4.72 7.40 -2.40
C PHE A 69 -3.44 8.16 -2.71
N VAL A 70 -3.54 9.16 -3.59
CA VAL A 70 -2.37 9.80 -4.22
C VAL A 70 -2.58 11.30 -4.39
N PRO A 71 -1.52 12.10 -4.44
CA PRO A 71 -1.64 13.51 -4.81
C PRO A 71 -2.31 13.66 -6.18
N LEU A 72 -3.07 14.73 -6.36
CA LEU A 72 -3.68 15.08 -7.64
C LEU A 72 -2.61 15.28 -8.72
N GLU A 73 -1.46 15.86 -8.33
CA GLU A 73 -0.35 16.19 -9.21
C GLU A 73 0.99 15.61 -8.72
N PRO A 74 1.14 14.26 -8.72
CA PRO A 74 2.24 13.60 -8.02
C PRO A 74 3.63 13.89 -8.60
N ASN A 75 3.69 14.35 -9.87
CA ASN A 75 4.94 14.62 -10.57
C ASN A 75 5.40 16.09 -10.44
N ARG A 76 4.62 16.97 -9.79
CA ARG A 76 5.01 18.38 -9.64
C ARG A 76 6.02 18.53 -8.49
N PRO A 77 7.15 19.23 -8.70
CA PRO A 77 8.11 19.50 -7.63
C PRO A 77 7.49 20.24 -6.44
N SER A 78 6.51 21.11 -6.68
CA SER A 78 5.76 21.82 -5.63
C SER A 78 5.00 20.88 -4.71
N THR A 79 4.41 19.80 -5.23
CA THR A 79 3.71 18.78 -4.45
C THR A 79 4.68 18.03 -3.54
N ALA A 80 5.85 17.64 -4.06
CA ALA A 80 6.88 16.99 -3.26
C ALA A 80 7.42 17.91 -2.16
N LEU A 81 7.72 19.17 -2.50
CA LEU A 81 8.18 20.16 -1.54
C LEU A 81 7.14 20.38 -0.41
N ALA A 82 5.87 20.59 -0.77
CA ALA A 82 4.80 20.76 0.21
C ALA A 82 4.68 19.56 1.16
N LEU A 83 4.72 18.33 0.64
CA LEU A 83 4.68 17.14 1.49
C LEU A 83 5.91 17.03 2.40
N LEU A 84 7.11 17.28 1.88
CA LEU A 84 8.36 17.20 2.65
C LEU A 84 8.47 18.27 3.75
N THR A 85 7.84 19.43 3.55
CA THR A 85 7.77 20.50 4.56
C THR A 85 6.57 20.34 5.51
N GLY A 86 5.82 19.25 5.41
CA GLY A 86 4.65 18.97 6.26
C GLY A 86 3.37 19.72 5.85
N GLY A 87 3.38 20.40 4.71
CA GLY A 87 2.21 21.01 4.11
C GLY A 87 1.19 20.00 3.59
N GLY A 88 0.02 20.52 3.24
CA GLY A 88 -1.07 19.76 2.61
C GLY A 88 -1.07 19.89 1.10
N VAL A 89 -1.46 18.83 0.40
CA VAL A 89 -1.69 18.82 -1.05
C VAL A 89 -3.02 18.17 -1.37
N ASP A 90 -3.67 18.61 -2.45
CA ASP A 90 -4.87 17.93 -2.91
C ASP A 90 -4.56 16.50 -3.32
N GLY A 91 -5.41 15.60 -2.88
CA GLY A 91 -5.36 14.18 -3.06
C GLY A 91 -6.61 13.66 -3.73
N VAL A 92 -6.42 12.54 -4.43
CA VAL A 92 -7.47 11.84 -5.13
C VAL A 92 -7.40 10.37 -4.76
N LEU A 93 -8.55 9.84 -4.34
CA LEU A 93 -8.77 8.42 -4.23
C LEU A 93 -8.95 7.85 -5.64
N ARG A 94 -8.20 6.80 -5.97
CA ARG A 94 -8.38 6.08 -7.24
C ARG A 94 -8.90 4.68 -6.95
N CYS A 95 -10.08 4.39 -7.48
CA CYS A 95 -10.68 3.07 -7.51
C CYS A 95 -10.61 2.56 -8.94
N ARG A 96 -9.84 1.49 -9.20
CA ARG A 96 -9.63 0.96 -10.56
C ARG A 96 -9.74 -0.54 -10.59
N ARG A 97 -10.26 -1.09 -11.69
CA ARG A 97 -10.25 -2.53 -11.92
C ARG A 97 -8.83 -2.99 -12.23
N VAL A 98 -8.36 -4.00 -11.51
CA VAL A 98 -7.06 -4.64 -11.71
C VAL A 98 -7.09 -5.41 -13.02
N GLN A 99 -6.20 -5.05 -13.94
CA GLN A 99 -6.04 -5.81 -15.18
C GLN A 99 -5.25 -7.10 -14.89
N PRO A 100 -5.70 -8.27 -15.40
CA PRO A 100 -5.03 -9.55 -15.16
C PRO A 100 -3.56 -9.62 -15.61
N ARG A 101 -3.16 -8.75 -16.56
CA ARG A 101 -1.84 -8.74 -17.19
C ARG A 101 -0.79 -7.89 -16.48
N ALA A 102 -1.15 -7.15 -15.43
CA ALA A 102 -0.19 -6.39 -14.64
C ALA A 102 0.44 -7.30 -13.56
N GLN A 103 1.73 -7.64 -13.70
CA GLN A 103 2.54 -8.28 -12.64
C GLN A 103 3.95 -7.65 -12.55
N PRO A 104 4.67 -7.73 -11.40
CA PRO A 104 4.36 -8.45 -10.16
C PRO A 104 4.41 -7.49 -8.96
N THR A 105 3.37 -6.69 -8.75
CA THR A 105 3.19 -6.12 -7.41
C THR A 105 3.02 -7.31 -6.46
N ARG A 106 3.91 -7.46 -5.47
CA ARG A 106 3.88 -8.57 -4.51
C ARG A 106 2.72 -8.36 -3.54
N TRP A 107 1.53 -8.76 -3.98
CA TRP A 107 0.32 -8.76 -3.17
C TRP A 107 0.48 -9.75 -2.01
N VAL A 108 0.25 -9.25 -0.80
CA VAL A 108 0.21 -10.03 0.43
C VAL A 108 -1.25 -10.20 0.82
N LEU A 109 -1.70 -11.44 0.97
CA LEU A 109 -3.02 -11.74 1.53
C LEU A 109 -3.01 -11.31 3.00
N LEU A 110 -3.88 -10.39 3.37
CA LEU A 110 -4.00 -9.90 4.75
C LEU A 110 -5.13 -10.61 5.50
N GLY A 111 -6.22 -10.94 4.81
CA GLY A 111 -7.35 -11.61 5.42
C GLY A 111 -8.46 -11.85 4.40
N HIS A 112 -9.64 -12.16 4.92
CA HIS A 112 -10.85 -12.29 4.11
C HIS A 112 -11.96 -11.41 4.70
N THR A 113 -12.91 -11.03 3.87
CA THR A 113 -14.06 -10.20 4.26
C THR A 113 -15.34 -10.71 3.62
N SER A 114 -16.47 -10.49 4.29
CA SER A 114 -17.82 -10.65 3.72
C SER A 114 -18.27 -9.44 2.91
N ARG A 115 -17.61 -8.29 3.07
CA ARG A 115 -17.93 -7.04 2.35
C ARG A 115 -17.70 -7.19 0.85
N ARG A 116 -18.46 -6.43 0.07
CA ARG A 116 -18.29 -6.33 -1.38
C ARG A 116 -17.49 -5.10 -1.79
N SER A 117 -17.01 -5.10 -3.02
CA SER A 117 -16.29 -3.98 -3.61
C SER A 117 -17.10 -2.68 -3.66
N GLU A 118 -18.43 -2.73 -3.78
CA GLU A 118 -19.28 -1.54 -3.72
C GLU A 118 -19.25 -0.87 -2.34
N GLU A 119 -19.33 -1.65 -1.26
CA GLU A 119 -19.24 -1.15 0.12
C GLU A 119 -17.86 -0.55 0.39
N MET A 120 -16.81 -1.24 -0.06
CA MET A 120 -15.43 -0.75 0.03
C MET A 120 -15.23 0.57 -0.72
N ALA A 121 -15.83 0.71 -1.90
CA ALA A 121 -15.77 1.94 -2.69
C ALA A 121 -16.55 3.08 -2.00
N ALA A 122 -17.73 2.80 -1.44
CA ALA A 122 -18.53 3.76 -0.70
C ALA A 122 -17.80 4.26 0.55
N PHE A 123 -17.19 3.36 1.33
CA PHE A 123 -16.34 3.73 2.47
C PHE A 123 -15.17 4.61 2.02
N ALA A 124 -14.47 4.21 0.96
CA ALA A 124 -13.30 4.95 0.50
C ALA A 124 -13.65 6.39 0.05
N GLN A 125 -14.82 6.60 -0.55
CA GLN A 125 -15.31 7.92 -0.94
C GLN A 125 -15.55 8.89 0.24
N GLN A 126 -15.66 8.38 1.47
CA GLN A 126 -15.83 9.21 2.68
C GLN A 126 -14.52 9.88 3.13
N HIS A 127 -13.37 9.45 2.61
CA HIS A 127 -12.07 10.01 2.99
C HIS A 127 -11.83 11.41 2.39
N CYS A 128 -11.25 12.30 3.20
CA CYS A 128 -10.97 13.69 2.85
C CYS A 128 -9.94 13.81 1.71
N SER A 129 -10.10 14.83 0.86
CA SER A 129 -9.22 15.11 -0.27
C SER A 129 -7.85 15.69 0.11
N VAL A 130 -7.64 16.27 1.30
CA VAL A 130 -6.36 16.93 1.62
C VAL A 130 -5.34 15.93 2.18
N LEU A 131 -4.29 15.63 1.43
CA LEU A 131 -3.18 14.78 1.86
C LEU A 131 -2.14 15.57 2.64
N THR A 132 -1.62 15.02 3.73
CA THR A 132 -0.37 15.50 4.35
C THR A 132 0.60 14.32 4.49
N LEU A 133 1.89 14.57 4.70
CA LEU A 133 2.85 13.47 4.86
C LEU A 133 2.63 12.71 6.19
N SER A 134 2.28 13.42 7.26
CA SER A 134 2.12 12.87 8.61
C SER A 134 0.73 12.28 8.88
N SER A 135 -0.30 12.74 8.17
CA SER A 135 -1.69 12.33 8.37
C SER A 135 -2.49 12.34 7.06
N ASN A 136 -3.58 11.57 7.00
CA ASN A 136 -4.40 11.42 5.79
C ASN A 136 -3.56 11.15 4.54
N ASN A 137 -2.68 10.14 4.58
CA ASN A 137 -1.84 9.70 3.48
C ASN A 137 -2.24 8.29 3.01
N CYS A 138 -1.52 7.74 2.03
CA CYS A 138 -1.81 6.39 1.51
C CYS A 138 -1.72 5.29 2.57
N TRP A 139 -0.86 5.43 3.60
CA TRP A 139 -0.76 4.46 4.69
C TRP A 139 -1.94 4.55 5.65
N THR A 140 -2.30 5.75 6.09
CA THR A 140 -3.44 5.93 7.00
C THR A 140 -4.75 5.55 6.32
N PHE A 141 -4.90 5.86 5.03
CA PHE A 141 -6.05 5.42 4.23
C PHE A 141 -6.08 3.89 4.11
N ALA A 142 -4.98 3.26 3.68
CA ALA A 142 -4.94 1.81 3.53
C ALA A 142 -5.25 1.12 4.87
N ARG A 143 -4.73 1.63 5.98
CA ARG A 143 -5.04 1.13 7.32
C ARG A 143 -6.53 1.26 7.64
N ALA A 144 -7.13 2.43 7.47
CA ALA A 144 -8.56 2.65 7.76
C ALA A 144 -9.45 1.74 6.90
N LEU A 145 -9.12 1.58 5.61
CA LEU A 145 -9.84 0.70 4.70
C LEU A 145 -9.70 -0.78 5.12
N LEU A 146 -8.50 -1.21 5.53
CA LEU A 146 -8.27 -2.58 6.01
C LEU A 146 -8.98 -2.85 7.34
N ASP A 147 -8.94 -1.91 8.27
CA ASP A 147 -9.66 -1.99 9.54
C ASP A 147 -11.17 -2.13 9.26
N TYR A 148 -11.75 -1.27 8.42
CA TYR A 148 -13.15 -1.39 7.99
C TYR A 148 -13.46 -2.75 7.36
N ALA A 149 -12.59 -3.21 6.46
CA ALA A 149 -12.87 -4.40 5.67
C ALA A 149 -12.72 -5.70 6.45
N LEU A 150 -11.82 -5.74 7.43
CA LEU A 150 -11.51 -6.94 8.19
C LEU A 150 -12.17 -6.96 9.58
N ASP A 151 -12.84 -5.87 9.96
CA ASP A 151 -13.67 -5.83 11.15
C ASP A 151 -15.00 -6.58 10.89
N GLU A 152 -15.18 -7.72 11.59
CA GLU A 152 -16.40 -8.53 11.57
C GLU A 152 -17.46 -8.03 12.57
N SER A 153 -17.18 -6.95 13.32
CA SER A 153 -18.03 -6.47 14.43
C SER A 153 -19.31 -5.73 14.03
N HIS A 154 -19.68 -5.70 12.74
CA HIS A 154 -20.78 -4.90 12.20
C HIS A 154 -21.78 -5.71 11.38
#